data_AF-A0A2J6N291-F1
#
_entry.id   AF-A0A2J6N291-F1
#
_cell.length_a   1.000
_cell.length_b   1.000
_cell.length_c   1.000
_cell.angle_alpha   90.00
_cell.angle_beta   90.00
_cell.angle_gamma   90.00
#
_symmetry.space_group_name_H-M   'P 1'
#
loop_
_entity.id
_entity.type
_entity.pdbx_description
1 polymer ?
#
loop_
_entity_poly.entity_id
_entity_poly.type
_entity_poly.pdbx_seq_one_letter_code
_entity_poly.pdbx_strand_id
1 'polypeptide(L)' 'MPRTIAPWEIKHQLLVKAEDKTNLHYGHKPEERPAEEYINYGVINLDKPAGPTSHEVAA' A
#
# COMPACT_ATOMS: atom_id res chain seq x y z
N MET A 1 11.80 0.39 -28.78
CA MET A 1 10.41 0.84 -28.58
C MET A 1 10.44 2.00 -27.60
N PRO A 2 9.76 3.13 -27.86
CA PRO A 2 9.65 4.18 -26.86
C PRO A 2 8.92 3.61 -25.63
N ARG A 3 9.44 3.86 -24.43
CA ARG A 3 8.76 3.50 -23.18
C ARG A 3 7.43 4.24 -23.14
N THR A 4 6.33 3.48 -23.15
CA THR A 4 5.02 4.01 -22.77
C THR A 4 4.96 4.17 -21.26
N ILE A 5 4.28 5.21 -20.79
CA ILE A 5 4.06 5.47 -19.35
C ILE A 5 3.21 4.31 -18.80
N ALA A 6 3.58 3.76 -17.65
CA ALA A 6 2.80 2.69 -17.04
C ALA A 6 1.46 3.24 -16.52
N PRO A 7 0.35 2.47 -16.59
CA PRO A 7 -0.96 2.99 -16.19
C PRO A 7 -1.03 3.55 -14.76
N TRP A 8 -0.30 2.97 -13.81
CA TRP A 8 -0.27 3.42 -12.41
C TRP A 8 0.59 4.67 -12.16
N GLU A 9 1.37 5.12 -13.14
CA GLU A 9 2.15 6.37 -13.06
C GLU A 9 1.35 7.59 -13.52
N ILE A 10 0.17 7.38 -14.12
CA ILE A 10 -0.73 8.45 -14.55
C ILE A 10 -1.22 9.20 -13.30
N LYS A 11 -1.02 10.53 -13.27
CA LYS A 11 -1.48 11.38 -12.16
C LYS A 11 -2.93 11.80 -12.38
N HIS A 12 -3.73 11.67 -11.33
CA HIS A 12 -5.13 12.08 -11.31
C HIS A 12 -5.29 13.40 -10.56
N GLN A 13 -6.26 14.21 -10.96
CA GLN A 13 -6.61 15.45 -10.25
C GLN A 13 -7.57 15.15 -9.09
N LEU A 14 -7.24 15.66 -7.90
CA LEU A 14 -8.14 15.63 -6.75
C LEU A 14 -9.13 16.80 -6.84
N LEU A 15 -10.43 16.51 -6.79
CA LEU A 15 -11.49 17.52 -6.72
C LEU A 15 -12.13 17.48 -5.32
N VAL A 16 -12.05 18.58 -4.58
CA VAL A 16 -12.57 18.69 -3.21
C VAL A 16 -14.01 19.20 -3.25
N LYS A 17 -14.95 18.41 -2.72
CA LYS A 17 -16.36 18.78 -2.62
C LYS A 17 -16.68 19.61 -1.37
N ALA A 18 -16.06 19.27 -0.25
CA ALA A 18 -16.22 19.92 1.04
C ALA A 18 -14.97 19.69 1.90
N GLU A 19 -14.69 20.61 2.81
CA GLU A 19 -13.61 20.49 3.79
C GLU A 19 -14.13 19.92 5.10
N ASP A 20 -13.36 19.02 5.72
CA ASP A 20 -13.68 18.43 7.02
C ASP A 20 -12.41 17.95 7.74
N LYS A 21 -12.54 17.52 9.00
CA LYS A 21 -11.46 17.00 9.84
C LYS A 21 -11.86 15.71 10.53
N THR A 22 -10.89 14.83 10.77
CA THR A 22 -11.09 13.60 11.56
C THR A 22 -10.58 13.76 12.99
N ASN A 23 -11.17 13.02 13.93
CA ASN A 23 -10.73 13.00 15.32
C ASN A 23 -9.60 11.96 15.52
N LEU A 24 -8.44 12.43 16.00
CA LEU A 24 -7.24 11.63 16.18
C LEU A 24 -7.32 10.56 17.30
N HIS A 25 -8.37 10.58 18.12
CA HIS A 25 -8.58 9.53 19.14
C HIS A 25 -9.07 8.20 18.52
N TYR A 26 -9.41 8.19 17.23
CA TYR A 26 -9.92 7.01 16.55
C TYR A 26 -8.97 6.56 15.45
N GLY A 27 -8.59 5.28 15.50
CA GLY A 27 -7.68 4.65 14.54
C GLY A 27 -6.23 5.13 14.65
N HIS A 28 -5.41 4.71 13.70
CA HIS A 28 -3.99 5.05 13.62
C HIS A 28 -3.64 5.56 12.23
N LYS A 29 -2.80 6.60 12.16
CA LYS A 29 -2.12 6.92 10.90
C LYS A 29 -1.27 5.71 10.48
N PRO A 30 -1.07 5.46 9.17
CA PRO A 30 -0.29 4.32 8.69
C PRO A 30 1.05 4.19 9.41
N GLU A 31 1.78 5.29 9.59
CA GLU A 31 3.10 5.36 10.23
C GLU A 31 3.09 5.33 11.79
N GLU A 32 1.92 5.35 12.42
CA GLU A 32 1.76 5.39 13.88
C GLU A 32 1.08 4.12 14.43
N ARG A 33 0.88 3.09 13.60
CA ARG A 33 0.24 1.84 14.02
C ARG A 33 1.09 1.07 15.05
N PRO A 34 0.47 0.30 15.96
CA PRO A 34 1.20 -0.67 16.75
C PRO A 34 1.73 -1.81 15.88
N ALA A 35 2.77 -2.51 16.35
CA ALA A 35 3.45 -3.60 15.62
C ALA A 35 2.48 -4.69 15.12
N GLU A 36 1.50 -5.05 15.94
CA GLU A 36 0.49 -6.06 15.59
C GLU A 36 -0.35 -5.65 14.38
N GLU A 37 -0.76 -4.37 14.30
CA GLU A 37 -1.50 -3.86 13.15
C GLU A 37 -0.65 -3.75 11.88
N TYR A 38 0.65 -3.49 12.01
CA TYR A 38 1.56 -3.57 10.86
C TYR A 38 1.64 -4.97 10.28
N ILE A 39 1.62 -6.00 11.12
CA ILE A 39 1.63 -7.39 10.68
C ILE A 39 0.29 -7.75 10.04
N ASN A 40 -0.82 -7.39 10.69
CA ASN A 40 -2.16 -7.74 10.22
C ASN A 40 -2.58 -6.99 8.95
N TYR A 41 -2.11 -5.75 8.75
CA TYR A 41 -2.53 -4.87 7.64
C TYR A 41 -1.37 -4.39 6.75
N GLY A 42 -0.20 -5.02 6.88
CA GLY A 42 0.98 -4.70 6.09
C GLY A 42 1.08 -5.50 4.79
N VAL A 43 2.03 -5.11 3.95
CA VAL A 43 2.40 -5.82 2.72
C VAL A 43 3.92 -5.99 2.72
N ILE A 44 4.40 -7.18 2.35
CA ILE A 44 5.83 -7.47 2.20
C ILE A 44 6.19 -7.37 0.72
N ASN A 45 7.04 -6.41 0.37
CA ASN A 45 7.64 -6.31 -0.96
C ASN A 45 8.81 -7.31 -1.08
N LEU A 46 8.48 -8.59 -1.26
CA LEU A 46 9.45 -9.68 -1.25
C LEU A 46 10.15 -9.83 -2.61
N ASP A 47 11.48 -9.88 -2.59
CA ASP A 47 12.26 -10.37 -3.73
C ASP A 47 12.26 -11.91 -3.73
N LYS A 48 11.38 -12.50 -4.55
CA LYS A 48 11.11 -13.93 -4.54
C LYS A 48 12.30 -14.73 -5.11
N PRO A 49 12.82 -15.77 -4.41
CA PRO A 49 13.88 -16.62 -4.94
C PRO A 49 13.40 -17.52 -6.10
N ALA A 50 14.35 -17.94 -6.93
CA ALA A 50 14.13 -18.96 -7.95
C ALA A 50 14.00 -20.36 -7.31
N GLY A 51 13.19 -21.24 -7.90
CA GLY A 51 12.93 -22.59 -7.39
C GLY A 51 11.47 -22.81 -6.98
N PRO A 52 11.04 -22.35 -5.80
CA PRO A 52 9.67 -22.55 -5.33
C PRO A 52 8.66 -21.75 -6.16
N THR A 53 7.43 -22.24 -6.20
CA THR A 53 6.27 -21.51 -6.72
C THR A 53 5.89 -20.36 -5.79
N SER A 54 5.13 -19.38 -6.29
CA SER A 54 4.71 -18.25 -5.47
C SER A 54 3.79 -18.64 -4.32
N HIS A 55 2.93 -19.66 -4.51
CA HIS A 55 2.06 -20.15 -3.44
C HIS A 55 2.87 -20.82 -2.33
N GLU A 56 3.92 -21.57 -2.65
CA GLU A 56 4.81 -22.16 -1.65
C GLU A 56 5.57 -21.11 -0.82
N VAL A 57 5.93 -19.97 -1.42
CA VAL A 57 6.60 -18.87 -0.70
C VAL A 57 5.63 -18.11 0.22
N ALA A 58 4.34 -18.08 -0.13
CA ALA A 58 3.32 -17.37 0.64
C ALA A 58 2.66 -18.23 1.74
N ALA A 59 2.85 -19.55 1.71
CA ALA A 59 2.19 -20.53 2.59
C ALA A 59 2.74 -20.59 4.01
#